data_AF-A0A854XNP0-F1
#
_entry.id   AF-A0A854XNP0-F1
#
_cell.length_a   1.000
_cell.length_b   1.000
_cell.length_c   1.000
_cell.angle_alpha   90.00
_cell.angle_beta   90.00
_cell.angle_gamma   90.00
#
_symmetry.space_group_name_H-M   'P 1'
#
loop_
_entity.id
_entity.type
_entity.pdbx_description
1 polymer ?
#
loop_
_entity_poly.entity_id
_entity_poly.type
_entity_poly.pdbx_seq_one_letter_code
_entity_poly.pdbx_strand_id
1 'polypeptide(L)'
;MKKTYFMRTFNLNLRLILFSILTFIITVFLNFMSASFEKSSLLPLFKLSNSISAFSNFTFELSVGLLSLVTLLTTLELINRFKSDSWINYFKSIKQTFNLRRFMRQSERSGKIVETQKVTIFNPINEKFNRAVRKSCIDVKNGEILVFIKIPSTQQTQKILKELEAQIKEEISNQNPEYIFSNFERHRNQLWLQGTKRK
;
A
#
# COMPACT_ATOMS: atom_id res chain seq x y z
N MET A 1 17.73 -12.59 -5.01
CA MET A 1 17.28 -11.92 -3.75
C MET A 1 15.89 -12.38 -3.30
N LYS A 2 15.59 -12.28 -1.99
CA LYS A 2 14.31 -12.69 -1.37
C LYS A 2 13.70 -11.51 -0.60
N LYS A 3 12.39 -11.30 -0.71
CA LYS A 3 11.66 -10.30 0.08
C LYS A 3 11.82 -10.53 1.58
N THR A 4 12.12 -9.47 2.31
CA THR A 4 12.08 -9.41 3.78
C THR A 4 10.67 -9.59 4.31
N TYR A 5 10.52 -9.77 5.62
CA TYR A 5 9.21 -9.87 6.26
C TYR A 5 8.39 -8.59 6.04
N PHE A 6 8.97 -7.41 6.32
CA PHE A 6 8.37 -6.10 5.99
C PHE A 6 7.82 -6.05 4.57
N MET A 7 8.64 -6.39 3.56
CA MET A 7 8.22 -6.32 2.16
C MET A 7 7.05 -7.26 1.81
N ARG A 8 6.89 -8.37 2.54
CA ARG A 8 5.80 -9.33 2.34
C ARG A 8 4.51 -8.84 2.99
N THR A 9 4.59 -8.27 4.18
CA THR A 9 3.44 -7.86 4.98
C THR A 9 2.97 -6.44 4.70
N PHE A 10 3.82 -5.54 4.19
CA PHE A 10 3.48 -4.12 4.01
C PHE A 10 2.17 -3.88 3.23
N ASN A 11 2.02 -4.48 2.04
CA ASN A 11 0.78 -4.33 1.25
C ASN A 11 -0.40 -5.10 1.82
N LEU A 12 -0.16 -6.14 2.62
CA LEU A 12 -1.21 -6.82 3.35
C LEU A 12 -1.74 -5.91 4.46
N ASN A 13 -0.87 -5.35 5.30
CA ASN A 13 -1.22 -4.42 6.37
C ASN A 13 -1.98 -3.21 5.83
N LEU A 14 -1.52 -2.58 4.73
CA LEU A 14 -2.25 -1.47 4.11
C LEU A 14 -3.68 -1.85 3.70
N ARG A 15 -3.88 -3.05 3.13
CA ARG A 15 -5.22 -3.52 2.73
C ARG A 15 -6.10 -3.84 3.94
N LEU A 16 -5.54 -4.46 4.97
CA LEU A 16 -6.25 -4.76 6.21
C LEU A 16 -6.70 -3.48 6.94
N ILE A 17 -5.83 -2.47 7.01
CA ILE A 17 -6.17 -1.14 7.57
C ILE A 17 -7.31 -0.50 6.78
N LEU A 18 -7.21 -0.46 5.44
CA LEU A 18 -8.26 0.11 4.60
C LEU A 18 -9.59 -0.64 4.76
N PHE A 19 -9.54 -1.97 4.84
CA PHE A 19 -10.74 -2.79 5.00
C PHE A 19 -11.36 -2.62 6.40
N SER A 20 -10.55 -2.51 7.45
CA SER A 20 -11.03 -2.19 8.80
C SER A 20 -11.72 -0.83 8.88
N ILE A 21 -11.14 0.19 8.25
CA ILE A 21 -11.76 1.54 8.20
C ILE A 21 -13.09 1.47 7.46
N LEU A 22 -13.13 0.76 6.33
CA LEU A 22 -14.37 0.59 5.57
C LEU A 22 -15.45 -0.13 6.37
N THR A 23 -15.12 -1.24 7.05
CA THR A 23 -16.09 -1.97 7.86
C THR A 23 -16.56 -1.15 9.06
N PHE A 24 -15.68 -0.35 9.67
CA PHE A 24 -16.05 0.57 10.75
C PHE A 24 -17.04 1.65 10.27
N ILE A 25 -16.82 2.24 9.09
CA ILE A 25 -17.77 3.21 8.50
C ILE A 25 -19.14 2.54 8.26
N ILE A 26 -19.13 1.29 7.77
CA ILE A 26 -20.37 0.51 7.59
C ILE A 26 -21.07 0.28 8.93
N THR A 27 -20.36 -0.07 9.99
CA THR A 27 -20.92 -0.19 11.35
C THR A 27 -21.64 1.09 11.78
N VAL A 28 -21.00 2.25 11.62
CA VAL A 28 -21.59 3.54 11.99
C VAL A 28 -22.89 3.79 11.22
N PHE A 29 -22.89 3.51 9.91
CA PHE A 29 -24.08 3.64 9.08
C PHE A 29 -25.21 2.69 9.51
N LEU A 30 -24.89 1.42 9.77
CA LEU A 30 -25.87 0.42 10.22
C LEU A 30 -26.47 0.77 11.59
N ASN A 31 -25.65 1.26 12.53
CA ASN A 31 -26.14 1.73 13.83
C ASN A 31 -27.14 2.89 13.68
N PHE A 32 -26.84 3.86 12.81
CA PHE A 32 -27.77 4.95 12.52
C PHE A 32 -29.09 4.45 11.93
N MET A 33 -29.03 3.50 10.99
CA MET A 33 -30.21 2.89 10.38
C MET A 33 -31.05 2.09 11.38
N SER A 34 -30.42 1.30 12.24
CA SER A 34 -31.10 0.53 13.29
C SER A 34 -31.82 1.47 14.27
N ALA A 35 -31.14 2.50 14.78
CA ALA A 35 -31.74 3.48 15.69
C ALA A 35 -32.96 4.20 15.09
N SER A 36 -32.97 4.40 13.78
CA SER A 36 -34.10 5.04 13.07
C SER A 36 -35.36 4.17 13.04
N PHE A 37 -35.22 2.84 12.99
CA PHE A 37 -36.35 1.91 12.94
C PHE A 37 -36.75 1.33 14.30
N GLU A 38 -35.87 1.40 15.30
CA GLU A 38 -36.09 0.86 16.65
C GLU A 38 -37.33 1.47 17.35
N LYS A 39 -37.61 2.76 17.09
CA LYS A 39 -38.76 3.47 17.67
C LYS A 39 -40.07 3.27 16.91
N SER A 40 -40.06 2.49 15.82
CA SER A 40 -41.24 2.28 15.01
C SER A 40 -42.26 1.39 15.72
N SER A 41 -43.53 1.79 15.72
CA SER A 41 -44.64 0.96 16.19
C SER A 41 -44.99 -0.17 15.22
N LEU A 42 -44.46 -0.13 13.99
CA LEU A 42 -44.67 -1.17 12.99
C LEU A 42 -43.73 -2.37 13.27
N LEU A 43 -44.31 -3.49 13.70
CA LEU A 43 -43.58 -4.72 14.02
C LEU A 43 -42.56 -5.16 12.95
N PRO A 44 -42.82 -5.07 11.63
CA PRO A 44 -41.82 -5.39 10.62
C PRO A 44 -40.58 -4.48 10.67
N LEU A 45 -40.76 -3.19 10.94
CA LEU A 45 -39.65 -2.23 11.03
C LEU A 45 -38.85 -2.43 12.30
N PHE A 46 -39.51 -2.73 13.43
CA PHE A 46 -38.83 -3.10 14.66
C PHE A 46 -37.98 -4.37 14.49
N LYS A 47 -38.54 -5.43 13.87
CA LYS A 47 -37.79 -6.65 13.56
C LYS A 47 -36.59 -6.39 12.65
N LEU A 48 -36.78 -5.56 11.62
CA LEU A 48 -35.70 -5.13 10.72
C LEU A 48 -34.60 -4.40 11.48
N SER A 49 -34.95 -3.53 12.44
CA SER A 49 -33.97 -2.85 13.30
C SER A 49 -33.07 -3.85 14.04
N ASN A 50 -33.66 -4.87 14.67
CA ASN A 50 -32.89 -5.89 15.38
C ASN A 50 -31.94 -6.66 14.46
N SER A 51 -32.37 -6.99 13.24
CA SER A 51 -31.51 -7.62 12.23
C SER A 51 -30.36 -6.71 11.79
N ILE A 52 -30.63 -5.42 11.58
CA ILE A 52 -29.62 -4.42 11.24
C ILE A 52 -28.61 -4.26 12.38
N SER A 53 -29.08 -4.21 13.63
CA SER A 53 -28.21 -4.13 14.82
C SER A 53 -27.30 -5.36 14.93
N ALA A 54 -27.83 -6.57 14.76
CA ALA A 54 -27.03 -7.79 14.75
C ALA A 54 -25.94 -7.77 13.67
N PHE A 55 -26.29 -7.33 12.45
CA PHE A 55 -25.31 -7.16 11.37
C PHE A 55 -24.28 -6.06 11.67
N SER A 56 -24.70 -4.97 12.31
CA SER A 56 -23.80 -3.91 12.77
C SER A 56 -22.74 -4.44 13.74
N ASN A 57 -23.16 -5.21 14.75
CA ASN A 57 -22.23 -5.84 15.71
C ASN A 57 -21.22 -6.75 15.03
N PHE A 58 -21.66 -7.57 14.06
CA PHE A 58 -20.75 -8.38 13.26
C PHE A 58 -19.72 -7.53 12.49
N THR A 59 -20.15 -6.45 11.84
CA THR A 59 -19.22 -5.56 11.12
C THR A 59 -18.22 -4.86 12.04
N PHE A 60 -18.64 -4.55 13.27
CA PHE A 60 -17.78 -3.97 14.30
C PHE A 60 -16.70 -4.97 14.74
N GLU A 61 -17.10 -6.19 15.11
CA GLU A 61 -16.20 -7.27 15.49
C GLU A 61 -15.19 -7.58 14.37
N LEU A 62 -15.67 -7.59 13.12
CA LEU A 62 -14.81 -7.75 11.95
C LEU A 62 -13.78 -6.61 11.85
N SER A 63 -14.18 -5.35 12.06
CA SER A 63 -13.24 -4.23 12.05
C SER A 63 -12.15 -4.36 13.12
N VAL A 64 -12.54 -4.72 14.35
CA VAL A 64 -11.63 -4.96 15.47
C VAL A 64 -10.68 -6.13 15.17
N GLY A 65 -11.20 -7.24 14.64
CA GLY A 65 -10.42 -8.41 14.26
C GLY A 65 -9.39 -8.12 13.15
N LEU A 66 -9.72 -7.25 12.20
CA LEU A 66 -8.77 -6.82 11.17
C LEU A 66 -7.65 -5.94 11.76
N LEU A 67 -7.96 -5.04 12.69
CA LEU A 67 -6.96 -4.21 13.37
C LEU A 67 -6.06 -5.02 14.30
N SER A 68 -6.61 -6.01 15.01
CA SER A 68 -5.82 -6.90 15.86
C SER A 68 -4.82 -7.70 15.02
N LEU A 69 -5.22 -8.18 13.84
CA LEU A 69 -4.32 -8.84 12.89
C LEU A 69 -3.20 -7.91 12.38
N VAL A 70 -3.51 -6.66 12.03
CA VAL A 70 -2.50 -5.66 11.64
C VAL A 70 -1.50 -5.42 12.78
N THR A 71 -2.02 -5.30 14.00
CA THR A 71 -1.21 -5.09 15.21
C THR A 71 -0.27 -6.27 15.41
N LEU A 72 -0.78 -7.52 15.34
CA LEU A 72 0.04 -8.73 15.45
C LEU A 72 1.17 -8.77 14.41
N LEU A 73 0.85 -8.57 13.12
CA LEU A 73 1.84 -8.60 12.03
C LEU A 73 2.91 -7.50 12.21
N THR A 74 2.51 -6.32 12.68
CA THR A 74 3.43 -5.20 12.91
C THR A 74 4.32 -5.45 14.11
N THR A 75 3.77 -5.95 15.22
CA THR A 75 4.54 -6.31 16.42
C THR A 75 5.57 -7.38 16.12
N LEU A 76 5.23 -8.41 15.33
CA LEU A 76 6.20 -9.43 14.90
C LEU A 76 7.38 -8.84 14.11
N GLU A 77 7.12 -7.89 13.21
CA GLU A 77 8.18 -7.20 12.48
C GLU A 77 9.04 -6.32 13.41
N LEU A 78 8.41 -5.59 14.34
CA LEU A 78 9.13 -4.74 15.29
C LEU A 78 10.02 -5.58 16.22
N ILE A 79 9.53 -6.70 16.76
CA ILE A 79 10.33 -7.63 17.56
C ILE A 79 11.53 -8.15 16.77
N ASN A 80 11.33 -8.53 15.50
CA ASN A 80 12.41 -8.97 14.61
C ASN A 80 13.45 -7.85 14.36
N ARG A 81 13.01 -6.58 14.31
CA ARG A 81 13.92 -5.43 14.20
C ARG A 81 14.64 -5.16 15.50
N PHE A 82 14.01 -5.15 16.66
CA PHE A 82 14.69 -4.90 17.95
C PHE A 82 15.90 -5.80 18.19
N LYS A 83 15.89 -7.04 17.66
CA LYS A 83 17.02 -7.97 17.77
C LYS A 83 18.22 -7.63 16.87
N SER A 84 18.04 -6.78 15.86
CA SER A 84 19.02 -6.58 14.78
C SER A 84 19.22 -5.12 14.35
N ASP A 85 18.30 -4.23 14.71
CA ASP A 85 18.17 -2.88 14.18
C ASP A 85 17.34 -1.93 15.08
N SER A 86 17.30 -0.65 14.71
CA SER A 86 16.39 0.34 15.29
C SER A 86 14.96 0.23 14.76
N TRP A 87 13.97 0.32 15.66
CA TRP A 87 12.55 0.48 15.33
C TRP A 87 12.26 1.72 14.46
N ILE A 88 13.09 2.77 14.52
CA ILE A 88 12.97 3.96 13.66
C ILE A 88 13.09 3.59 12.18
N ASN A 89 13.88 2.55 11.85
CA ASN A 89 14.03 2.10 10.48
C ASN A 89 12.74 1.50 9.91
N TYR A 90 11.83 0.98 10.75
CA TYR A 90 10.49 0.57 10.30
C TYR A 90 9.72 1.75 9.71
N PHE A 91 9.68 2.89 10.41
CA PHE A 91 9.01 4.10 9.93
C PHE A 91 9.72 4.70 8.72
N LYS A 92 11.06 4.63 8.65
CA LYS A 92 11.80 5.02 7.44
C LYS A 92 11.40 4.15 6.24
N SER A 93 11.31 2.83 6.40
CA SER A 93 10.84 1.91 5.34
C SER A 93 9.45 2.28 4.83
N ILE A 94 8.52 2.64 5.74
CA ILE A 94 7.18 3.11 5.37
C ILE A 94 7.27 4.40 4.54
N LYS A 95 7.94 5.44 5.08
CA LYS A 95 8.04 6.75 4.43
C LYS A 95 8.69 6.64 3.04
N GLN A 96 9.83 5.95 2.94
CA GLN A 96 10.53 5.76 1.67
C GLN A 96 9.73 4.92 0.68
N THR A 97 8.99 3.91 1.14
CA THR A 97 8.09 3.15 0.26
C THR A 97 7.03 4.05 -0.37
N PHE A 98 6.41 4.95 0.40
CA PHE A 98 5.44 5.90 -0.16
C PHE A 98 6.08 6.92 -1.09
N ASN A 99 7.25 7.45 -0.76
CA ASN A 99 8.00 8.37 -1.62
C ASN A 99 8.33 7.72 -2.97
N LEU A 100 8.88 6.50 -2.96
CA LEU A 100 9.19 5.73 -4.18
C LEU A 100 7.93 5.53 -5.04
N ARG A 101 6.82 5.13 -4.42
CA ARG A 101 5.56 4.92 -5.14
C ARG A 101 5.01 6.21 -5.75
N ARG A 102 5.13 7.32 -5.04
CA ARG A 102 4.72 8.64 -5.53
C ARG A 102 5.59 9.06 -6.71
N PHE A 103 6.91 8.92 -6.60
CA PHE A 103 7.87 9.25 -7.64
C PHE A 103 7.60 8.47 -8.93
N MET A 104 7.42 7.15 -8.84
CA MET A 104 7.18 6.33 -10.03
C MET A 104 5.78 6.51 -10.64
N ARG A 105 4.82 7.11 -9.92
CA ARG A 105 3.42 7.13 -10.36
C ARG A 105 3.26 7.91 -11.67
N GLN A 106 2.75 7.22 -12.70
CA GLN A 106 2.45 7.84 -13.99
C GLN A 106 1.06 8.50 -13.92
N SER A 107 1.01 9.83 -14.04
CA SER A 107 -0.23 10.61 -13.97
C SER A 107 -0.63 11.25 -15.29
N GLU A 108 0.19 11.12 -16.35
CA GLU A 108 -0.14 11.69 -17.65
C GLU A 108 -1.51 11.20 -18.10
N ARG A 109 -2.45 12.14 -18.13
CA ARG A 109 -3.71 12.03 -18.86
C ARG A 109 -3.30 12.12 -20.32
N SER A 110 -3.54 11.09 -21.11
CA SER A 110 -3.45 11.23 -22.57
C SER A 110 -4.59 12.12 -23.01
N GLY A 111 -4.47 13.42 -22.78
CA GLY A 111 -5.37 14.42 -23.31
C GLY A 111 -5.06 14.56 -24.79
N LYS A 112 -5.70 13.75 -25.64
CA LYS A 112 -6.01 14.25 -26.97
C LYS A 112 -7.06 15.32 -26.75
N ILE A 113 -6.70 16.59 -26.93
CA ILE A 113 -7.68 17.64 -27.12
C ILE A 113 -8.28 17.38 -28.50
N VAL A 114 -9.32 16.55 -28.54
CA VAL A 114 -10.26 16.59 -29.67
C VAL A 114 -11.20 17.72 -29.34
N GLU A 115 -11.22 18.74 -30.18
CA GLU A 115 -12.13 19.87 -30.09
C GLU A 115 -13.54 19.36 -29.76
N THR A 116 -14.20 20.03 -28.82
CA THR A 116 -15.54 19.78 -28.25
C THR A 116 -15.78 18.80 -27.09
N GLN A 117 -14.90 17.88 -26.70
CA GLN A 117 -15.15 17.10 -25.45
C GLN A 117 -13.86 16.76 -24.68
N LYS A 118 -13.71 17.28 -23.45
CA LYS A 118 -12.69 16.83 -22.50
C LYS A 118 -13.04 15.43 -21.97
N VAL A 119 -12.95 14.41 -22.81
CA VAL A 119 -12.98 13.03 -22.34
C VAL A 119 -11.62 12.74 -21.72
N THR A 120 -11.57 12.60 -20.39
CA THR A 120 -10.40 12.04 -19.70
C THR A 120 -10.25 10.58 -20.11
N ILE A 121 -9.59 10.33 -21.25
CA ILE A 121 -9.18 8.98 -21.64
C ILE A 121 -8.07 8.58 -20.67
N PHE A 122 -8.41 7.80 -19.65
CA PHE A 122 -7.43 7.15 -18.80
C PHE A 122 -6.55 6.26 -19.66
N ASN A 123 -5.24 6.49 -19.67
CA ASN A 123 -4.33 5.63 -20.41
C ASN A 123 -4.21 4.28 -19.68
N PRO A 124 -4.73 3.16 -20.26
CA PRO A 124 -4.71 1.85 -19.60
C PRO A 124 -3.29 1.33 -19.37
N ILE A 125 -2.30 1.83 -20.11
CA ILE A 125 -0.87 1.51 -19.94
C ILE A 125 -0.38 2.09 -18.60
N ASN A 126 -0.68 3.37 -18.34
CA ASN A 126 -0.30 4.05 -17.09
C ASN A 126 -0.97 3.40 -15.88
N GLU A 127 -2.22 2.96 -16.01
CA GLU A 127 -2.90 2.25 -14.93
C GLU A 127 -2.24 0.90 -14.63
N LYS A 128 -1.94 0.11 -15.67
CA LYS A 128 -1.22 -1.17 -15.52
C LYS A 128 0.16 -0.98 -14.89
N PHE A 129 0.88 0.08 -15.28
CA PHE A 129 2.15 0.45 -14.67
C PHE A 129 1.98 0.78 -13.18
N ASN A 130 1.03 1.67 -12.85
CA ASN A 130 0.75 2.09 -11.48
C ASN A 130 0.31 0.92 -10.57
N ARG A 131 -0.39 -0.08 -11.10
CA ARG A 131 -0.72 -1.32 -10.38
C ARG A 131 0.54 -2.10 -9.98
N ALA A 132 1.60 -2.07 -10.80
CA ALA A 132 2.90 -2.66 -10.45
C ALA A 132 3.64 -1.79 -9.42
N VAL A 133 3.67 -0.46 -9.59
CA VAL A 133 4.26 0.49 -8.64
C VAL A 133 3.72 0.31 -7.22
N ARG A 134 2.40 0.13 -7.07
CA ARG A 134 1.76 -0.15 -5.76
C ARG A 134 2.28 -1.40 -5.06
N LYS A 135 2.95 -2.31 -5.78
CA LYS A 135 3.52 -3.55 -5.21
C LYS A 135 4.99 -3.36 -4.79
N SER A 136 5.65 -2.28 -5.21
CA SER A 136 7.04 -1.96 -4.87
C SER A 136 7.19 -1.48 -3.43
N CYS A 137 8.35 -1.70 -2.81
CA CYS A 137 8.64 -1.33 -1.43
C CYS A 137 10.14 -1.13 -1.19
N ILE A 138 10.46 -0.29 -0.21
CA ILE A 138 11.81 -0.06 0.29
C ILE A 138 11.87 -0.56 1.72
N ASP A 139 12.89 -1.34 2.05
CA ASP A 139 13.17 -1.78 3.40
C ASP A 139 14.55 -1.28 3.84
N VAL A 140 14.56 -0.34 4.78
CA VAL A 140 15.74 0.12 5.49
C VAL A 140 15.93 -0.81 6.68
N LYS A 141 17.03 -1.57 6.73
CA LYS A 141 17.33 -2.46 7.84
C LYS A 141 18.83 -2.69 8.01
N ASN A 142 19.35 -2.69 9.25
CA ASN A 142 20.72 -3.09 9.61
C ASN A 142 21.83 -2.34 8.83
N GLY A 143 21.66 -1.05 8.56
CA GLY A 143 22.64 -0.32 7.72
C GLY A 143 22.60 -0.70 6.24
N GLU A 144 21.58 -1.44 5.81
CA GLU A 144 21.28 -1.74 4.41
C GLU A 144 19.93 -1.12 4.01
N ILE A 145 19.80 -0.85 2.71
CA ILE A 145 18.54 -0.46 2.08
C ILE A 145 18.28 -1.44 0.96
N LEU A 146 17.21 -2.20 1.06
CA LEU A 146 16.77 -3.10 0.01
C LEU A 146 15.56 -2.50 -0.68
N VAL A 147 15.67 -2.29 -1.98
CA VAL A 147 14.60 -1.75 -2.82
C VAL A 147 14.05 -2.88 -3.66
N PHE A 148 12.74 -3.12 -3.55
CA PHE A 148 12.00 -4.06 -4.36
C PHE A 148 11.07 -3.30 -5.31
N ILE A 149 11.25 -3.49 -6.61
CA ILE A 149 10.34 -2.97 -7.63
C ILE A 149 9.68 -4.13 -8.37
N LYS A 150 8.34 -4.09 -8.45
CA LYS A 150 7.60 -5.07 -9.24
C LYS A 150 7.73 -4.73 -10.72
N ILE A 151 8.31 -5.64 -11.50
CA ILE A 151 8.34 -5.49 -12.96
C ILE A 151 6.91 -5.65 -13.50
N PRO A 152 6.39 -4.68 -14.28
CA PRO A 152 5.06 -4.74 -14.85
C PRO A 152 4.98 -5.77 -15.99
N SER A 153 3.79 -6.28 -16.30
CA SER A 153 3.63 -7.47 -17.14
C SER A 153 3.79 -7.23 -18.64
N THR A 154 3.54 -6.02 -19.13
CA THR A 154 3.54 -5.73 -20.58
C THR A 154 4.83 -5.05 -21.04
N GLN A 155 5.22 -5.22 -22.30
CA GLN A 155 6.43 -4.60 -22.86
C GLN A 155 6.41 -3.06 -22.74
N GLN A 156 5.27 -2.42 -23.08
CA GLN A 156 5.11 -0.97 -22.96
C GLN A 156 5.36 -0.48 -21.53
N THR A 157 4.76 -1.15 -20.54
CA THR A 157 4.98 -0.80 -19.13
C THR A 157 6.41 -1.10 -18.64
N GLN A 158 7.08 -2.12 -19.20
CA GLN A 158 8.48 -2.40 -18.87
C GLN A 158 9.42 -1.36 -19.48
N LYS A 159 9.09 -0.82 -20.66
CA LYS A 159 9.82 0.31 -21.26
C LYS A 159 9.78 1.54 -20.36
N ILE A 160 8.60 1.90 -19.84
CA ILE A 160 8.44 2.99 -18.86
C ILE A 160 9.32 2.74 -17.62
N LEU A 161 9.32 1.51 -17.08
CA LEU A 161 10.17 1.21 -15.93
C LEU A 161 11.65 1.42 -16.25
N LYS A 162 12.11 0.90 -17.40
CA LYS A 162 13.50 0.98 -17.84
C LYS A 162 13.98 2.42 -18.02
N GLU A 163 13.12 3.30 -18.55
CA GLU A 163 13.40 4.73 -18.69
C GLU A 163 13.54 5.43 -17.33
N LEU A 164 12.81 4.97 -16.31
CA LEU A 164 12.85 5.55 -14.97
C LEU A 164 13.98 5.00 -14.09
N GLU A 165 14.64 3.89 -14.43
CA GLU A 165 15.60 3.22 -13.54
C GLU A 165 16.69 4.18 -13.03
N ALA A 166 17.35 4.93 -13.91
CA ALA A 166 18.38 5.88 -13.52
C ALA A 166 17.86 6.93 -12.53
N GLN A 167 16.70 7.51 -12.82
CA GLN A 167 16.08 8.53 -11.98
C GLN A 167 15.61 7.96 -10.63
N ILE A 168 15.13 6.70 -10.60
CA ILE A 168 14.77 6.01 -9.36
C ILE A 168 16.00 5.82 -8.48
N LYS A 169 17.13 5.38 -9.05
CA LYS A 169 18.37 5.20 -8.29
C LYS A 169 18.87 6.54 -7.74
N GLU A 170 18.81 7.59 -8.54
CA GLU A 170 19.17 8.95 -8.12
C GLU A 170 18.27 9.45 -6.98
N GLU A 171 16.95 9.36 -7.13
CA GLU A 171 15.98 9.78 -6.10
C GLU A 171 16.20 9.04 -4.77
N ILE A 172 16.42 7.71 -4.83
CA ILE A 172 16.68 6.90 -3.64
C ILE A 172 18.03 7.27 -3.00
N SER A 173 19.05 7.56 -3.82
CA SER A 173 20.37 7.97 -3.34
C SER A 173 20.32 9.34 -2.66
N ASN A 174 19.59 10.29 -3.25
CA ASN A 174 19.39 11.63 -2.70
C ASN A 174 18.65 11.60 -1.36
N GLN A 175 17.68 10.70 -1.20
CA GLN A 175 16.99 10.49 0.09
C GLN A 175 17.87 9.80 1.16
N ASN A 176 18.99 9.20 0.77
CA ASN A 176 19.85 8.38 1.61
C ASN A 176 21.35 8.68 1.39
N PRO A 177 21.83 9.91 1.68
CA PRO A 177 23.20 10.34 1.36
C PRO A 177 24.29 9.49 2.04
N GLU A 178 23.97 8.89 3.19
CA GLU A 178 24.85 8.02 3.97
C GLU A 178 25.07 6.62 3.34
N TYR A 179 24.43 6.33 2.20
CA TYR A 179 24.46 5.01 1.57
C TYR A 179 25.14 5.04 0.20
N ILE A 180 25.69 3.90 -0.22
CA ILE A 180 26.20 3.65 -1.57
C ILE A 180 25.33 2.57 -2.20
N PHE A 181 24.84 2.81 -3.41
CA PHE A 181 23.89 1.93 -4.09
C PHE A 181 24.53 1.14 -5.25
N SER A 182 24.23 -0.15 -5.29
CA SER A 182 24.59 -1.07 -6.38
C SER A 182 23.89 -0.70 -7.70
N ASN A 183 24.15 -1.45 -8.76
CA ASN A 183 23.30 -1.41 -9.95
C ASN A 183 22.02 -2.21 -9.73
N PHE A 184 21.02 -1.96 -10.57
CA PHE A 184 19.78 -2.75 -10.53
C PHE A 184 20.05 -4.19 -10.98
N GLU A 185 19.45 -5.13 -10.26
CA GLU A 185 19.50 -6.55 -10.58
C GLU A 185 18.11 -7.10 -10.85
N ARG A 186 17.95 -7.76 -12.00
CA ARG A 186 16.69 -8.40 -12.37
C ARG A 186 16.66 -9.85 -11.89
N HIS A 187 15.63 -10.18 -11.11
CA HIS A 187 15.33 -11.55 -10.72
C HIS A 187 13.89 -11.91 -11.11
N ARG A 188 13.74 -12.63 -12.24
CA ARG A 188 12.44 -12.98 -12.83
C ARG A 188 11.58 -11.74 -13.09
N ASN A 189 10.53 -11.55 -12.29
CA ASN A 189 9.55 -10.46 -12.40
C ASN A 189 9.72 -9.39 -11.31
N GLN A 190 10.96 -9.23 -10.86
CA GLN A 190 11.38 -8.38 -9.76
C GLN A 190 12.66 -7.65 -10.17
N LEU A 191 12.72 -6.37 -9.83
CA LEU A 191 13.91 -5.54 -10.01
C LEU A 191 14.36 -5.09 -8.62
N TRP A 192 15.65 -5.26 -8.34
CA TRP A 192 16.23 -5.06 -7.02
C TRP A 192 17.34 -4.02 -7.08
N LEU A 193 17.44 -3.21 -6.03
CA LEU A 193 18.53 -2.29 -5.81
C LEU A 193 18.94 -2.39 -4.34
N GLN A 194 20.24 -2.48 -4.08
CA GLN A 194 20.78 -2.60 -2.72
C GLN A 194 21.64 -1.39 -2.41
N GLY A 195 21.42 -0.79 -1.24
CA GLY A 195 22.26 0.25 -0.66
C GLY A 195 22.93 -0.28 0.60
N THR A 196 24.21 0.04 0.78
CA THR A 196 24.95 -0.23 2.02
C THR A 196 25.44 1.08 2.61
N LYS A 197 25.36 1.22 3.93
CA LYS A 197 25.83 2.43 4.62
C LYS A 197 27.34 2.59 4.42
N ARG A 198 27.79 3.82 4.18
CA ARG A 198 29.22 4.15 4.13
C ARG A 198 29.88 3.78 5.46
N LYS A 199 31.04 3.12 5.38
CA LYS A 199 31.89 2.86 6.54
C LYS A 199 32.63 4.13 6.93
#